data_AF-A0A2N5MC19-F1
#
_entry.id   AF-A0A2N5MC19-F1
#
_cell.length_a   1.000
_cell.length_b   1.000
_cell.length_c   1.000
_cell.angle_alpha   90.00
_cell.angle_beta   90.00
_cell.angle_gamma   90.00
#
_symmetry.space_group_name_H-M   'P 1'
#
loop_
_entity.id
_entity.type
_entity.pdbx_description
1 polymer ?
#
loop_
_entity_poly.entity_id
_entity_poly.type
_entity_poly.pdbx_seq_one_letter_code
_entity_poly.pdbx_strand_id
1 'polypeptide(L)'
;MDIAHLIAEDKIKRSIEEGEFRKLPGYGRPLVLDDDSAIPESLRMAYKMMKNAGMLEEQEESLRKELMNLEDLISFCYDPEERERLTKQLNEKLYQFGKVIEKRKTSHSKAFKQYNQKVYDKLSRK
;
A
#
# COMPACT_ATOMS: atom_id res chain seq x y z
N MET A 1 -4.62 29.96 18.66
CA MET A 1 -3.49 29.46 17.84
C MET A 1 -2.45 28.95 18.84
N ASP A 2 -2.05 27.68 18.75
CA ASP A 2 -1.17 27.03 19.73
C ASP A 2 0.31 27.37 19.48
N ILE A 3 1.16 27.28 20.50
CA ILE A 3 2.61 27.54 20.45
C ILE A 3 3.27 26.63 19.40
N ALA A 4 2.84 25.38 19.28
CA ALA A 4 3.33 24.45 18.26
C ALA A 4 3.11 24.98 16.83
N HIS A 5 1.96 25.62 16.58
CA HIS A 5 1.65 26.23 15.30
C HIS A 5 2.58 27.41 15.00
N LEU A 6 2.85 28.27 15.98
CA LEU A 6 3.74 29.43 15.81
C LEU A 6 5.18 28.99 15.49
N ILE A 7 5.67 27.96 16.18
CA ILE A 7 7.01 27.41 15.94
C ILE A 7 7.11 26.75 14.57
N ALA A 8 6.08 26.00 14.16
CA ALA A 8 6.05 25.38 12.84
C ALA A 8 6.06 26.43 11.72
N GLU A 9 5.22 27.46 11.83
CA GLU A 9 5.12 28.56 10.87
C GLU A 9 6.44 29.31 10.71
N ASP A 10 7.10 29.67 11.82
CA ASP A 10 8.40 30.36 11.80
C ASP A 10 9.48 29.52 11.12
N LYS A 11 9.53 28.21 11.41
CA LYS A 11 10.48 27.29 10.75
C LYS A 11 10.24 27.20 9.25
N ILE A 12 8.98 27.04 8.83
CA ILE A 12 8.63 26.95 7.41
C ILE A 12 9.08 28.22 6.67
N LYS A 13 8.84 29.41 7.25
CA LYS A 13 9.25 30.69 6.64
C LYS A 13 10.76 30.79 6.48
N ARG A 14 11.54 30.46 7.50
CA ARG A 14 13.01 30.48 7.42
C ARG A 14 13.53 29.54 6.34
N SER A 15 13.02 28.30 6.28
CA SER A 15 13.41 27.34 5.25
C SER A 15 13.04 27.81 3.82
N ILE A 16 11.98 28.62 3.65
CA ILE A 16 11.63 29.26 2.37
C ILE A 16 12.67 30.34 2.02
N GLU A 17 13.01 31.21 2.97
CA GLU A 17 13.99 32.29 2.78
C GLU A 17 15.40 31.76 2.45
N GLU A 18 15.81 30.71 3.15
CA GLU A 18 17.08 30.00 2.94
C GLU A 18 17.10 29.16 1.64
N GLY A 19 15.94 29.00 0.99
CA GLY A 19 15.80 28.28 -0.27
C GLY A 19 15.96 26.76 -0.13
N GLU A 20 15.79 26.20 1.07
CA GLU A 20 15.90 24.75 1.32
C GLU A 20 14.91 23.95 0.46
N PHE A 21 13.73 24.52 0.20
CA PHE A 21 12.70 23.92 -0.65
C PHE A 21 13.13 23.77 -2.12
N ARG A 22 14.12 24.55 -2.59
CA ARG A 22 14.62 24.45 -3.98
C ARG A 22 15.36 23.13 -4.25
N LYS A 23 15.85 22.47 -3.19
CA LYS A 23 16.53 21.18 -3.28
C LYS A 23 15.57 19.99 -3.20
N LEU A 24 14.27 20.22 -3.02
CA LEU A 24 13.31 19.14 -2.92
C LEU A 24 13.14 18.39 -4.25
N PRO A 25 12.94 17.06 -4.20
CA PRO A 25 12.57 16.29 -5.37
C PRO A 25 11.26 16.85 -5.94
N GLY A 26 11.24 17.11 -7.26
CA GLY A 26 10.08 17.71 -7.92
C GLY A 26 9.99 19.23 -7.92
N TYR A 27 10.92 19.97 -7.31
CA TYR A 27 10.90 21.45 -7.36
C TYR A 27 10.97 21.96 -8.81
N GLY A 28 9.99 22.78 -9.20
CA GLY A 28 9.87 23.35 -10.55
C GLY A 28 9.50 22.35 -11.67
N ARG A 29 9.23 21.08 -11.34
CA ARG A 29 8.80 20.07 -12.30
C ARG A 29 7.28 19.89 -12.26
N PRO A 30 6.64 19.50 -13.38
CA PRO A 30 5.24 19.10 -13.38
C PRO A 30 4.99 18.01 -12.33
N LEU A 31 3.86 18.10 -11.64
CA LEU A 31 3.46 17.08 -10.67
C LEU A 31 3.23 15.75 -11.40
N VAL A 32 3.86 14.67 -10.92
CA VAL A 32 3.56 13.32 -11.38
C VAL A 32 2.23 12.90 -10.76
N LEU A 33 1.22 12.73 -11.60
CA LEU A 33 -0.09 12.25 -11.16
C LEU A 33 -0.06 10.73 -11.10
N ASP A 34 -0.39 10.19 -9.93
CA ASP A 34 -0.65 8.77 -9.77
C ASP A 34 -1.93 8.37 -10.52
N ASP A 35 -1.91 7.20 -11.17
CA ASP A 35 -3.11 6.63 -11.79
C ASP A 35 -4.02 5.99 -10.73
N ASP A 36 -4.93 6.79 -10.18
CA ASP A 36 -5.94 6.34 -9.21
C ASP A 36 -7.25 5.89 -9.90
N SER A 37 -7.26 5.66 -11.22
CA SER A 37 -8.48 5.36 -11.98
C SER A 37 -9.18 4.09 -11.49
N ALA A 38 -8.42 3.13 -10.97
CA ALA A 38 -8.93 1.88 -10.41
C ALA A 38 -9.56 2.05 -9.00
N ILE A 39 -9.43 3.24 -8.38
CA ILE A 39 -9.86 3.49 -7.02
C ILE A 39 -11.13 4.35 -7.02
N PRO A 40 -12.22 3.91 -6.37
CA PRO A 40 -13.43 4.70 -6.19
C PRO A 40 -13.11 6.07 -5.58
N GLU A 41 -13.77 7.12 -6.06
CA GLU A 41 -13.50 8.52 -5.65
C GLU A 41 -13.47 8.71 -4.13
N SER A 42 -14.43 8.09 -3.43
CA SER A 42 -14.55 8.14 -1.97
C SER A 42 -13.35 7.54 -1.21
N LEU A 43 -12.58 6.64 -1.85
CA LEU A 43 -11.45 5.94 -1.23
C LEU A 43 -10.08 6.52 -1.62
N ARG A 44 -9.99 7.38 -2.64
CA ARG A 44 -8.71 7.90 -3.15
C ARG A 44 -7.90 8.64 -2.08
N MET A 45 -8.56 9.47 -1.26
CA MET A 45 -7.88 10.21 -0.19
C MET A 45 -7.28 9.27 0.85
N ALA A 46 -8.06 8.28 1.31
CA ALA A 46 -7.58 7.29 2.27
C ALA A 46 -6.40 6.47 1.69
N TYR A 47 -6.51 6.05 0.43
CA TYR A 47 -5.44 5.34 -0.27
C TYR A 47 -4.15 6.17 -0.37
N LYS A 48 -4.24 7.45 -0.78
CA LYS A 48 -3.09 8.36 -0.85
C LYS A 48 -2.41 8.57 0.50
N MET A 49 -3.19 8.74 1.56
CA MET A 49 -2.63 8.85 2.91
C MET A 49 -1.85 7.60 3.30
N MET A 50 -2.40 6.41 3.02
CA MET A 50 -1.71 5.15 3.29
C MET A 50 -0.45 4.97 2.43
N LYS A 51 -0.50 5.33 1.14
CA LYS A 51 0.65 5.27 0.23
C LYS A 51 1.78 6.19 0.71
N ASN A 52 1.46 7.44 1.02
CA ASN A 52 2.43 8.42 1.52
C ASN A 52 3.02 8.04 2.88
N ALA A 53 2.26 7.34 3.73
CA ALA A 53 2.73 6.83 5.01
C ALA A 53 3.62 5.58 4.89
N GLY A 54 3.90 5.09 3.67
CA GLY A 54 4.64 3.84 3.44
C GLY A 54 3.85 2.59 3.81
N MET A 55 2.53 2.71 4.03
CA MET A 55 1.64 1.61 4.40
C MET A 55 1.16 0.81 3.18
N LEU A 56 1.52 1.23 1.96
CA LEU A 56 1.27 0.50 0.71
C LEU A 56 2.62 0.37 0.00
N GLU A 57 3.26 -0.80 0.13
CA GLU A 57 4.46 -1.09 -0.65
C GLU A 57 4.01 -1.60 -2.02
N GLU A 58 4.49 -0.97 -3.10
CA GLU A 58 4.08 -1.27 -4.48
C GLU A 58 4.23 -2.76 -4.82
N GLN A 59 5.25 -3.42 -4.27
CA GLN A 59 5.47 -4.85 -4.44
C GLN A 59 4.34 -5.70 -3.83
N GLU A 60 3.82 -5.33 -2.67
CA GLU A 60 2.73 -6.07 -2.04
C GLU A 60 1.44 -5.94 -2.85
N GLU A 61 1.14 -4.74 -3.34
CA GLU A 61 -0.06 -4.51 -4.13
C GLU A 61 0.00 -5.24 -5.48
N SER A 62 1.15 -5.24 -6.16
CA SER A 62 1.34 -5.99 -7.40
C SER A 62 1.20 -7.50 -7.18
N LEU A 63 1.84 -8.03 -6.12
CA LEU A 63 1.72 -9.44 -5.75
C LEU A 63 0.28 -9.83 -5.39
N ARG A 64 -0.47 -8.98 -4.68
CA ARG A 64 -1.90 -9.24 -4.41
C ARG A 64 -2.72 -9.31 -5.68
N LYS A 65 -2.52 -8.38 -6.62
CA LYS A 65 -3.22 -8.40 -7.92
C LYS A 65 -2.89 -9.66 -8.72
N GLU A 66 -1.63 -10.05 -8.76
CA GLU A 66 -1.19 -11.29 -9.42
C GLU A 66 -1.81 -12.54 -8.80
N LEU A 67 -1.85 -12.63 -7.46
CA LEU A 67 -2.46 -13.75 -6.75
C LEU A 67 -3.96 -13.86 -7.06
N MET A 68 -4.69 -12.75 -7.01
CA MET A 68 -6.12 -12.72 -7.33
C MET A 68 -6.38 -13.14 -8.79
N ASN A 69 -5.58 -12.64 -9.73
CA ASN A 69 -5.69 -13.04 -11.13
C ASN A 69 -5.40 -14.54 -11.33
N LEU A 70 -4.41 -15.11 -10.63
CA LEU A 70 -4.10 -16.54 -10.71
C LEU A 70 -5.23 -17.40 -10.11
N GLU A 71 -5.82 -16.98 -9.00
CA GLU A 71 -6.99 -17.64 -8.41
C GLU A 71 -8.19 -17.64 -9.38
N ASP A 72 -8.46 -16.49 -9.99
CA ASP A 72 -9.52 -16.36 -11.00
C ASP A 72 -9.25 -17.27 -12.20
N LEU A 73 -8.02 -17.27 -12.74
CA LEU A 73 -7.63 -18.14 -13.86
C LEU A 73 -7.79 -19.62 -13.52
N ILE A 74 -7.40 -20.05 -12.32
CA ILE A 74 -7.57 -21.43 -11.85
C ILE A 74 -9.07 -21.77 -11.74
N SER A 75 -9.92 -20.83 -11.31
CA SER A 75 -11.35 -21.05 -11.16
C SER A 75 -12.07 -21.29 -12.50
N PHE A 76 -11.60 -20.67 -13.58
CA PHE A 76 -12.15 -20.81 -14.94
C PHE A 76 -11.40 -21.85 -15.80
N CYS A 77 -10.36 -22.49 -15.28
CA CYS A 77 -9.58 -23.48 -16.01
C CYS A 77 -10.21 -24.87 -15.93
N TYR A 78 -10.57 -25.44 -17.08
CA TYR A 78 -11.14 -26.79 -17.20
C TYR A 78 -10.10 -27.86 -17.57
N ASP A 79 -8.90 -27.46 -18.01
CA ASP A 79 -7.82 -28.36 -18.37
C ASP A 79 -6.98 -28.75 -17.13
N PRO A 80 -6.87 -30.03 -16.78
CA PRO A 80 -6.12 -30.48 -15.60
C PRO A 80 -4.64 -30.12 -15.61
N GLU A 81 -3.96 -30.19 -16.76
CA GLU A 81 -2.52 -29.90 -16.86
C GLU A 81 -2.24 -28.40 -16.68
N GLU A 82 -3.03 -27.55 -17.36
CA GLU A 82 -2.92 -26.10 -17.22
C GLU A 82 -3.29 -25.65 -15.79
N ARG A 83 -4.27 -26.30 -15.16
CA ARG A 83 -4.63 -26.03 -13.76
C ARG A 83 -3.48 -26.35 -12.79
N GLU A 84 -2.78 -27.46 -12.99
CA GLU A 84 -1.61 -27.81 -12.17
C GLU A 84 -0.48 -26.77 -12.36
N ARG A 85 -0.22 -26.34 -13.60
CA ARG A 85 0.76 -25.29 -13.92
C ARG A 85 0.43 -23.96 -13.24
N LEU A 86 -0.82 -23.52 -13.31
CA LEU A 86 -1.28 -22.27 -12.67
C LEU A 86 -1.21 -22.39 -11.14
N THR A 87 -1.54 -23.54 -10.58
CA THR A 87 -1.44 -23.80 -9.13
C THR A 87 0.00 -23.72 -8.64
N LYS A 88 0.96 -24.23 -9.43
CA LYS A 88 2.38 -24.10 -9.14
C LYS A 88 2.83 -22.64 -9.12
N GLN A 89 2.41 -21.86 -10.12
CA GLN A 89 2.70 -20.42 -10.16
C GLN A 89 2.07 -19.68 -8.97
N LEU A 90 0.83 -20.02 -8.59
CA LEU A 90 0.17 -19.47 -7.41
C LEU A 90 1.00 -19.72 -6.14
N ASN A 91 1.47 -20.95 -5.93
CA ASN A 91 2.29 -21.30 -4.77
C ASN A 91 3.61 -20.53 -4.72
N GLU A 92 4.28 -20.34 -5.86
CA GLU A 92 5.50 -19.53 -5.94
C GLU A 92 5.24 -18.07 -5.57
N LYS A 93 4.14 -17.50 -6.06
CA LYS A 93 3.72 -16.12 -5.75
C LYS A 93 3.31 -15.96 -4.29
N LEU A 94 2.64 -16.94 -3.70
CA LEU A 94 2.30 -16.96 -2.28
C LEU A 94 3.56 -16.94 -1.40
N TYR A 95 4.60 -17.69 -1.78
CA TYR A 95 5.87 -17.68 -1.07
C TYR A 95 6.59 -16.32 -1.16
N GLN A 96 6.61 -15.70 -2.33
CA GLN A 96 7.16 -14.34 -2.51
C GLN A 96 6.39 -13.31 -1.68
N PHE A 97 5.07 -13.40 -1.68
CA PHE A 97 4.19 -12.55 -0.88
C PHE A 97 4.47 -12.69 0.62
N GLY A 98 4.63 -13.92 1.10
CA GLY A 98 4.99 -14.21 2.49
C GLY A 98 6.29 -13.50 2.93
N LYS A 99 7.31 -13.49 2.08
CA LYS A 99 8.58 -12.78 2.35
C LYS A 99 8.41 -11.26 2.46
N VAL A 100 7.58 -10.68 1.60
CA VAL A 100 7.29 -9.23 1.64
C VAL A 100 6.56 -8.87 2.93
N ILE A 101 5.57 -9.67 3.33
CA ILE A 101 4.83 -9.48 4.58
C ILE A 101 5.73 -9.64 5.82
N GLU A 102 6.64 -10.62 5.82
CA GLU A 102 7.59 -10.84 6.92
C GLU A 102 8.54 -9.65 7.11
N LYS A 103 9.10 -9.11 6.01
CA LYS A 103 9.99 -7.93 6.04
C LYS A 103 9.31 -6.71 6.66
N ARG A 104 7.99 -6.61 6.50
CA ARG A 104 7.22 -5.44 6.90
C ARG A 104 7.20 -5.20 8.40
N LYS A 105 7.46 -6.23 9.24
CA LYS A 105 7.44 -6.20 10.73
C LYS A 105 6.17 -5.58 11.37
N THR A 106 5.21 -5.09 10.60
CA THR A 106 3.91 -4.54 11.01
C THR A 106 3.06 -5.60 11.72
N SER A 107 3.28 -6.87 11.38
CA SER A 107 2.67 -8.03 12.06
C SER A 107 3.14 -8.21 13.52
N HIS A 108 4.27 -7.61 13.92
CA HIS A 108 4.74 -7.61 15.32
C HIS A 108 4.22 -6.44 16.16
N SER A 109 3.48 -5.50 15.57
CA SER A 109 2.82 -4.44 16.34
C SER A 109 1.82 -5.06 17.31
N LYS A 110 1.93 -4.73 18.61
CA LYS A 110 0.97 -5.18 19.64
C LYS A 110 -0.47 -4.82 19.27
N ALA A 111 -0.67 -3.65 18.65
CA ALA A 111 -1.98 -3.22 18.16
C ALA A 111 -2.49 -4.12 17.03
N PHE A 112 -1.63 -4.50 16.07
CA PHE A 112 -2.02 -5.41 15.00
C PHE A 112 -2.48 -6.76 15.56
N LYS A 113 -1.70 -7.39 16.45
CA LYS A 113 -2.11 -8.66 17.11
C LYS A 113 -3.44 -8.55 17.86
N GLN A 114 -3.70 -7.42 18.51
CA GLN A 114 -4.89 -7.22 19.33
C GLN A 114 -6.16 -7.00 18.51
N TYR A 115 -6.05 -6.36 17.34
CA TYR A 115 -7.20 -5.96 16.53
C TYR A 115 -7.41 -6.82 15.29
N ASN A 116 -6.40 -7.54 14.81
CA ASN A 116 -6.50 -8.31 13.56
C ASN A 116 -7.68 -9.29 13.59
N GLN A 117 -7.83 -10.07 14.68
CA GLN A 117 -8.93 -11.02 14.81
C GLN A 117 -10.30 -10.32 14.77
N LYS A 118 -10.46 -9.20 15.48
CA LYS A 118 -11.71 -8.43 15.51
C LYS A 118 -12.06 -7.85 14.14
N VAL A 119 -11.07 -7.43 13.36
CA VAL A 119 -11.24 -6.92 12.01
C VAL A 119 -11.66 -8.06 11.07
N TYR A 120 -10.98 -9.21 11.13
CA TYR A 120 -11.35 -10.40 10.37
C TYR A 120 -12.78 -10.86 10.68
N ASP A 121 -13.15 -10.96 11.96
CA ASP A 121 -14.49 -11.39 12.37
C ASP A 121 -15.59 -10.41 11.91
N LYS A 122 -15.27 -9.11 11.80
CA LYS A 122 -16.21 -8.10 11.32
C LYS A 122 -16.36 -8.13 9.80
N LEU A 123 -15.29 -8.45 9.06
CA LEU A 123 -15.30 -8.54 7.59
C LEU A 123 -15.81 -9.90 7.08
N SER A 124 -15.66 -10.96 7.87
CA SER A 124 -16.08 -12.33 7.50
C SER A 124 -17.55 -12.62 7.84
N ARG A 125 -18.17 -11.84 8.74
CA ARG A 125 -19.61 -11.85 8.96
C ARG A 125 -20.31 -11.21 7.75
N LYS A 126 -20.59 -12.03 6.75
CA LYS A 126 -21.67 -11.79 5.78
C LYS A 126 -23.02 -11.82 6.49
#